data_AF-A0A258B925-F1
#
_entry.id   AF-A0A258B925-F1
#
_cell.length_a   1.000
_cell.length_b   1.000
_cell.length_c   1.000
_cell.angle_alpha   90.00
_cell.angle_beta   90.00
_cell.angle_gamma   90.00
#
_symmetry.space_group_name_H-M   'P 1'
#
loop_
_entity.id
_entity.type
_entity.pdbx_description
1 polymer ?
#
loop_
_entity_poly.entity_id
_entity_poly.type
_entity_poly.pdbx_seq_one_letter_code
_entity_poly.pdbx_strand_id
1 'polypeptide(L)'
;MMNSMDLTQASVWLPLFFFVAMGIAMLSYVVLDGYDLGIGMLLNRAADPEKDMMIASIGPFWDANETWIVLGVGLLLVAFPLAHGLILTELY
;
A
#
# COMPACT_ATOMS: atom_id res chain seq x y z
N MET A 1 -16.37 27.34 28.20
CA MET A 1 -15.40 26.37 28.72
C MET A 1 -14.69 25.76 27.54
N MET A 2 -13.37 25.92 27.44
CA MET A 2 -12.57 25.27 26.40
C MET A 2 -12.57 23.78 26.71
N ASN A 3 -13.12 22.96 25.82
CA ASN A 3 -13.09 21.51 25.95
C ASN A 3 -11.61 21.10 25.84
N SER A 4 -10.97 20.77 26.96
CA SER A 4 -9.62 20.20 26.91
C SER A 4 -9.71 18.90 26.13
N MET A 5 -8.94 18.79 25.04
CA MET A 5 -8.88 17.56 24.25
C MET A 5 -8.45 16.41 25.17
N ASP A 6 -9.38 15.53 25.50
CA ASP A 6 -9.11 14.35 26.32
C ASP A 6 -8.33 13.33 25.46
N LEU A 7 -7.01 13.36 25.62
CA LEU A 7 -6.08 12.49 24.92
C LEU A 7 -6.18 11.02 25.35
N THR A 8 -7.10 10.63 26.24
CA THR A 8 -7.32 9.21 26.56
C THR A 8 -8.38 8.56 25.67
N GLN A 9 -9.14 9.36 24.92
CA GLN A 9 -10.22 8.86 24.08
C GLN A 9 -9.71 8.20 22.80
N ALA A 10 -10.24 7.01 22.51
CA ALA A 10 -9.90 6.28 21.30
C ALA A 10 -10.25 7.05 20.02
N SER A 11 -11.27 7.92 20.06
CA SER A 11 -11.66 8.78 18.94
C SER A 11 -10.56 9.77 18.50
N VAL A 12 -9.60 10.06 19.38
CA VAL A 12 -8.45 10.92 19.06
C VAL A 12 -7.36 10.13 18.34
N TRP A 13 -7.02 8.93 18.83
CA TRP A 13 -5.86 8.17 18.34
C TRP A 13 -6.16 7.17 17.24
N LEU A 14 -7.36 6.57 17.20
CA LEU A 14 -7.70 5.56 16.19
C LEU A 14 -7.58 6.11 14.76
N PRO A 15 -8.12 7.29 14.41
CA PRO A 15 -7.98 7.83 13.06
C PRO A 15 -6.51 8.09 12.68
N LEU A 16 -5.71 8.61 13.62
CA LEU A 16 -4.29 8.85 13.41
C LEU A 16 -3.52 7.54 13.21
N PHE A 17 -3.80 6.52 14.02
CA PHE A 17 -3.22 5.20 13.90
C PHE A 17 -3.53 4.59 12.52
N PHE A 18 -4.81 4.56 12.12
CA PHE A 18 -5.21 4.00 10.83
C PHE A 18 -4.65 4.80 9.64
N PHE A 19 -4.56 6.13 9.77
CA PHE A 19 -3.91 6.97 8.77
C PHE A 19 -2.42 6.62 8.61
N VAL A 20 -1.69 6.50 9.72
CA VAL A 20 -0.27 6.11 9.69
C VAL A 20 -0.09 4.68 9.17
N ALA A 21 -0.92 3.73 9.62
CA ALA A 21 -0.88 2.34 9.16
C ALA A 21 -1.14 2.25 7.65
N MET A 22 -2.12 2.99 7.14
CA MET A 22 -2.38 3.09 5.69
C MET A 22 -1.20 3.73 4.96
N GLY A 23 -0.60 4.80 5.52
CA GLY A 23 0.60 5.42 4.96
C GLY A 23 1.79 4.46 4.86
N ILE A 24 2.02 3.64 5.90
CA ILE A 24 3.04 2.59 5.89
C ILE A 24 2.71 1.53 4.84
N ALA A 25 1.46 1.07 4.76
CA ALA A 25 1.05 0.07 3.78
C ALA A 25 1.28 0.58 2.33
N MET A 26 0.88 1.81 2.03
CA MET A 26 1.08 2.41 0.71
C MET A 26 2.55 2.66 0.40
N LEU A 27 3.35 3.14 1.37
CA LEU A 27 4.78 3.33 1.17
C LEU A 27 5.50 2.00 0.91
N SER A 28 5.20 0.97 1.71
CA SER A 28 5.74 -0.38 1.51
C SER A 28 5.37 -0.92 0.14
N TYR A 29 4.11 -0.77 -0.30
CA TYR A 29 3.69 -1.16 -1.64
C TYR A 29 4.50 -0.47 -2.73
N VAL A 30 4.56 0.87 -2.70
CA VAL A 30 5.27 1.67 -3.71
C VAL A 30 6.76 1.31 -3.79
N VAL A 31 7.39 1.02 -2.66
CA VAL A 31 8.82 0.67 -2.63
C VAL A 31 9.06 -0.77 -3.05
N LEU A 32 8.29 -1.72 -2.50
CA LEU A 32 8.50 -3.16 -2.68
C LEU A 32 7.91 -3.64 -4.01
N ASP A 33 6.61 -3.48 -4.22
CA ASP A 33 6.01 -3.88 -5.49
C ASP A 33 6.50 -3.00 -6.66
N GLY A 34 6.88 -1.74 -6.37
CA GLY A 34 7.46 -0.84 -7.36
C GLY A 34 8.75 -1.36 -8.00
N TYR A 35 9.60 -2.09 -7.28
CA TYR A 35 10.80 -2.70 -7.90
C TYR A 35 10.43 -3.94 -8.73
N ASP A 36 9.44 -4.74 -8.31
CA ASP A 36 8.94 -5.89 -9.07
C ASP A 36 8.40 -5.43 -10.43
N LEU A 37 7.52 -4.43 -10.41
CA LEU A 37 6.97 -3.78 -11.61
C LEU A 37 8.07 -3.12 -12.45
N GLY A 38 9.05 -2.49 -11.80
CA GLY A 38 10.22 -1.90 -12.45
C GLY A 38 11.02 -2.92 -13.25
N ILE A 39 11.29 -4.09 -12.67
CA ILE A 39 11.94 -5.21 -13.35
C ILE A 39 11.06 -5.71 -14.49
N GLY A 40 9.75 -5.89 -14.26
CA GLY A 40 8.78 -6.28 -15.28
C GLY A 40 8.79 -5.35 -16.51
N MET A 41 8.88 -4.04 -16.31
CA MET A 41 8.98 -3.06 -17.40
C MET A 41 10.31 -3.11 -18.17
N LEU A 42 11.39 -3.55 -17.52
CA LEU A 42 12.72 -3.66 -18.13
C LEU A 42 12.94 -4.99 -18.85
N LEU A 43 12.17 -6.05 -18.56
CA LEU A 43 12.33 -7.39 -19.16
C LEU A 43 12.34 -7.36 -20.70
N ASN A 44 11.50 -6.53 -21.32
CA ASN A 44 11.43 -6.41 -22.79
C ASN A 44 12.70 -5.80 -23.42
N ARG A 45 13.56 -5.15 -22.62
CA ARG A 45 14.82 -4.54 -23.04
C ARG A 45 16.04 -5.39 -22.71
N ALA A 46 15.88 -6.45 -21.93
CA ALA A 46 16.97 -7.32 -21.49
C ALA A 46 17.32 -8.38 -22.54
N ALA A 47 18.58 -8.82 -22.56
CA ALA A 47 18.99 -9.97 -23.37
C ALA A 47 18.42 -11.27 -22.79
N ASP A 48 18.19 -12.29 -23.63
CA ASP A 48 17.57 -13.56 -23.18
C ASP A 48 18.27 -14.21 -21.97
N PRO A 49 19.62 -14.21 -21.85
CA PRO A 49 20.29 -14.77 -20.67
C PRO A 49 20.06 -13.98 -19.37
N GLU A 50 19.71 -12.69 -19.47
CA GLU A 50 19.53 -11.81 -18.31
C GLU A 50 18.10 -11.90 -17.75
N LYS A 51 17.13 -12.27 -18.59
CA LYS A 51 15.71 -12.36 -18.21
C LYS A 51 15.46 -13.35 -17.08
N ASP A 52 16.09 -14.53 -17.14
CA ASP A 52 15.92 -15.56 -16.11
C ASP A 52 16.42 -15.06 -14.75
N MET A 53 17.55 -14.34 -14.73
CA MET A 53 18.11 -13.74 -13.52
C MET A 53 17.22 -12.60 -12.99
N MET A 54 16.68 -11.76 -13.88
CA MET A 54 15.73 -10.72 -13.52
C MET A 54 14.47 -11.29 -12.87
N ILE A 55 13.87 -12.33 -13.45
CA ILE A 55 12.68 -13.00 -12.91
C ILE A 55 13.01 -13.68 -11.56
N ALA A 56 14.15 -14.36 -11.48
CA ALA A 56 14.58 -15.02 -10.23
C ALA A 56 14.79 -14.02 -9.07
N SER A 57 15.15 -12.76 -9.37
CA SER A 57 15.35 -11.74 -8.34
C SER A 57 14.06 -11.27 -7.66
N ILE A 58 12.90 -11.42 -8.32
CA ILE A 58 11.59 -10.98 -7.81
C ILE A 58 10.70 -12.14 -7.34
N GLY A 59 10.89 -13.33 -7.92
CA GLY A 59 10.02 -14.49 -7.73
C GLY A 59 9.67 -14.85 -6.29
N PRO A 60 10.60 -14.83 -5.31
CA PRO A 60 10.28 -15.19 -3.93
C PRO A 60 9.38 -14.21 -3.18
N PHE A 61 9.25 -12.97 -3.64
CA PHE A 61 8.63 -11.88 -2.87
C PHE A 61 7.45 -11.20 -3.55
N TRP A 62 7.34 -11.31 -4.87
CA TRP A 62 6.34 -10.59 -5.66
C TRP A 62 4.91 -10.73 -5.11
N ASP A 63 4.44 -11.96 -4.88
CA ASP A 63 3.09 -12.22 -4.34
C ASP A 63 2.89 -11.60 -2.94
N ALA A 64 3.95 -11.57 -2.12
CA ALA A 64 3.89 -10.93 -0.80
C ALA A 64 3.84 -9.40 -0.90
N ASN A 65 4.46 -8.80 -1.92
CA ASN A 65 4.50 -7.36 -2.10
C ASN A 65 3.13 -6.79 -2.48
N GLU A 66 2.33 -7.53 -3.27
CA GLU A 66 0.95 -7.17 -3.61
C GLU A 66 0.04 -7.07 -2.38
N THR A 67 0.34 -7.81 -1.29
CA THR A 67 -0.50 -7.78 -0.08
C THR A 67 -0.53 -6.40 0.58
N TRP A 68 0.48 -5.55 0.35
CA TRP A 68 0.53 -4.20 0.92
C TRP A 68 -0.54 -3.28 0.35
N ILE A 69 -0.84 -3.35 -0.95
CA ILE A 69 -1.93 -2.54 -1.52
C ILE A 69 -3.30 -3.07 -1.06
N VAL A 70 -3.46 -4.39 -0.98
CA VAL A 70 -4.67 -5.03 -0.45
C VAL A 70 -4.92 -4.58 0.99
N LEU A 71 -3.88 -4.56 1.83
CA LEU A 71 -3.97 -4.04 3.19
C LEU A 71 -4.37 -2.56 3.20
N GLY A 72 -3.75 -1.72 2.38
CA GLY A 72 -4.09 -0.29 2.33
C GLY A 72 -5.55 -0.03 1.95
N VAL A 73 -6.07 -0.73 0.93
CA VAL A 73 -7.47 -0.63 0.52
C VAL A 73 -8.41 -1.20 1.60
N GLY A 74 -8.03 -2.30 2.24
CA GLY A 74 -8.78 -2.87 3.36
C GLY A 74 -8.85 -1.93 4.58
N LEU A 75 -7.75 -1.27 4.92
CA LEU A 75 -7.71 -0.26 5.98
C LEU A 75 -8.57 0.96 5.62
N LEU A 76 -8.54 1.39 4.35
CA LEU A 76 -9.40 2.47 3.86
C LEU A 76 -10.89 2.10 4.00
N LEU A 77 -11.28 0.87 3.64
CA LEU A 77 -12.64 0.38 3.80
C LEU A 77 -13.09 0.32 5.28
N VAL A 78 -12.24 -0.21 6.16
CA VAL A 78 -12.59 -0.45 7.57
C VAL A 78 -12.59 0.84 8.38
N ALA A 79 -11.55 1.66 8.24
CA ALA A 79 -11.39 2.86 9.07
C ALA A 79 -12.06 4.11 8.46
N PHE A 80 -12.22 4.16 7.13
CA PHE A 80 -12.72 5.33 6.40
C PHE A 80 -13.70 4.94 5.27
N PRO A 81 -14.82 4.25 5.57
CA PRO A 81 -15.72 3.68 4.56
C PRO A 81 -16.30 4.71 3.59
N LEU A 82 -16.57 5.94 4.04
CA LEU A 82 -17.02 7.02 3.17
C LEU A 82 -15.94 7.42 2.16
N ALA A 83 -14.68 7.54 2.60
CA ALA A 83 -13.56 7.85 1.72
C ALA A 83 -13.30 6.71 0.73
N HIS A 84 -13.35 5.46 1.19
CA HIS A 84 -13.27 4.28 0.32
C HIS A 84 -14.30 4.33 -0.82
N GLY A 85 -15.57 4.55 -0.47
CA GLY A 85 -16.65 4.62 -1.46
C GLY A 85 -16.48 5.76 -2.47
N LEU A 86 -16.13 6.96 -1.99
CA LEU A 86 -15.89 8.11 -2.86
C LEU A 86 -14.69 7.88 -3.78
N ILE A 87 -13.54 7.50 -3.23
CA ILE A 87 -12.31 7.32 -4.01
C ILE A 87 -12.50 6.28 -5.11
N LEU A 88 -13.03 5.09 -4.79
CA LEU A 88 -13.20 4.05 -5.82
C LEU A 88 -14.24 4.40 -6.87
N THR A 89 -15.26 5.18 -6.51
CA THR A 89 -16.26 5.67 -7.48
C THR A 89 -15.64 6.68 -8.44
N GLU A 90 -14.79 7.59 -7.96
CA GLU A 90 -14.13 8.59 -8.80
C GLU A 90 -12.98 8.01 -9.66
N LEU A 91 -12.47 6.83 -9.30
CA LEU A 91 -11.41 6.13 -10.06
C LEU A 91 -11.96 5.17 -11.13
N TYR A 92 -13.28 5.05 -11.28
CA TYR A 92 -13.94 4.22 -12.28
C TYR A 92 -14.66 5.06 -13.34
#